data_AF-A0A8X7ZRF7-F1
#
_entry.id   AF-A0A8X7ZRF7-F1
#
_cell.length_a   1.000
_cell.length_b   1.000
_cell.length_c   1.000
_cell.angle_alpha   90.00
_cell.angle_beta   90.00
_cell.angle_gamma   90.00
#
_symmetry.space_group_name_H-M   'P 1'
#
loop_
_entity.id
_entity.type
_entity.pdbx_description
1 polymer ?
#
loop_
_entity_poly.entity_id
_entity_poly.type
_entity_poly.pdbx_seq_one_letter_code
_entity_poly.pdbx_strand_id
1 'polypeptide(L)'
;MRLFTHNMLSSNIKGVSNGFPLRIEVEQVLEKQVDFNPDFVKNLFPKLEWKALVDGARTLGYAELPEEADSSMLESEEFLRKVHHALLELHLEEGALTCPETGRKFPVTKGIPNMLLHEDEYSDATISLGNKSTVAWISQLTNVDPKVSHLALNPSLSRDGASPGGPEHFPLLLRAIHCYSCRDAENQQLHPNIIANTKSCPPPSI
;
A
#
# COMPACT_ATOMS: atom_id res chain seq x y z
N MET A 1 -1.16 -17.80 -7.06
CA MET A 1 -1.14 -16.87 -5.92
C MET A 1 -0.97 -17.71 -4.66
N ARG A 2 0.08 -17.45 -3.89
CA ARG A 2 0.38 -18.18 -2.65
C ARG A 2 -0.56 -17.72 -1.54
N LEU A 3 -0.92 -18.59 -0.60
CA LEU A 3 -1.71 -18.18 0.57
C LEU A 3 -1.02 -17.11 1.42
N PHE A 4 0.32 -17.10 1.44
CA PHE A 4 1.05 -16.00 2.04
C PHE A 4 0.64 -14.63 1.46
N THR A 5 0.55 -14.52 0.13
CA THR A 5 0.12 -13.29 -0.55
C THR A 5 -1.30 -12.94 -0.16
N HIS A 6 -2.21 -13.93 -0.15
CA HIS A 6 -3.60 -13.72 0.26
C HIS A 6 -3.71 -13.12 1.68
N ASN A 7 -2.91 -13.62 2.61
CA ASN A 7 -2.91 -13.16 4.00
C ASN A 7 -2.44 -11.70 4.18
N MET A 8 -1.74 -11.15 3.18
CA MET A 8 -1.26 -9.77 3.17
C MET A 8 -2.15 -8.83 2.33
N LEU A 9 -3.16 -9.36 1.63
CA LEU A 9 -4.04 -8.58 0.76
C LEU A 9 -5.33 -8.19 1.47
N SER A 10 -5.69 -6.91 1.41
CA SER A 10 -6.96 -6.37 1.88
C SER A 10 -7.66 -5.57 0.78
N SER A 11 -8.97 -5.40 0.90
CA SER A 11 -9.75 -4.55 -0.01
C SER A 11 -9.64 -3.08 0.42
N ASN A 12 -9.24 -2.22 -0.51
CA ASN A 12 -9.12 -0.77 -0.30
C ASN A 12 -10.22 0.00 -1.05
N ILE A 13 -11.41 -0.59 -1.17
CA ILE A 13 -12.55 0.08 -1.82
C ILE A 13 -13.04 1.21 -0.92
N LYS A 14 -13.50 2.30 -1.53
CA LYS A 14 -14.09 3.45 -0.82
C LYS A 14 -15.21 3.02 0.11
N GLY A 15 -15.12 3.46 1.37
CA GLY A 15 -16.14 3.21 2.39
C GLY A 15 -16.06 1.84 3.05
N VAL A 16 -15.10 0.99 2.68
CA VAL A 16 -14.84 -0.28 3.37
C VAL A 16 -14.06 -0.01 4.64
N SER A 17 -14.58 -0.50 5.76
CA SER A 17 -13.92 -0.45 7.06
C SER A 17 -13.23 -1.77 7.38
N ASN A 18 -13.82 -2.90 6.96
CA ASN A 18 -13.32 -4.25 7.20
C ASN A 18 -13.13 -4.99 5.87
N GLY A 19 -12.02 -4.71 5.19
CA GLY A 19 -11.69 -5.29 3.89
C GLY A 19 -10.92 -6.62 3.95
N PHE A 20 -10.80 -7.23 5.13
CA PHE A 20 -9.98 -8.41 5.38
C PHE A 20 -10.68 -9.37 6.37
N PRO A 21 -10.57 -10.71 6.19
CA PRO A 21 -9.96 -11.41 5.05
C PRO A 21 -10.85 -11.43 3.80
N LEU A 22 -10.23 -11.47 2.63
CA LEU A 22 -10.95 -11.67 1.37
C LEU A 22 -11.42 -13.13 1.29
N ARG A 23 -12.62 -13.39 0.77
CA ARG A 23 -13.08 -14.77 0.58
C ARG A 23 -12.49 -15.35 -0.70
N ILE A 24 -11.89 -16.52 -0.62
CA ILE A 24 -11.32 -17.21 -1.78
C ILE A 24 -12.42 -18.00 -2.48
N GLU A 25 -12.61 -17.77 -3.77
CA GLU A 25 -13.38 -18.62 -4.67
C GLU A 25 -12.37 -19.37 -5.55
N VAL A 26 -12.36 -20.69 -5.46
CA VAL A 26 -11.34 -21.54 -6.08
C VAL A 26 -11.88 -22.15 -7.37
N GLU A 27 -11.13 -22.00 -8.46
CA GLU A 27 -11.40 -22.69 -9.72
C GLU A 27 -10.30 -23.71 -10.03
N GLN A 28 -9.03 -23.30 -9.89
CA GLN A 28 -7.89 -24.18 -10.12
C GLN A 28 -6.79 -23.95 -9.06
N VAL A 29 -6.31 -25.04 -8.47
CA VAL A 29 -5.21 -25.05 -7.50
C VAL A 29 -4.07 -25.87 -8.05
N LEU A 30 -2.85 -25.37 -7.85
CA LEU A 30 -1.61 -26.08 -8.11
C LEU A 30 -0.78 -26.15 -6.83
N GLU A 31 -0.11 -27.28 -6.65
CA GLU A 31 0.91 -27.43 -5.63
C GLU A 31 2.29 -27.24 -6.26
N LYS A 32 3.11 -26.37 -5.67
CA LYS A 32 4.49 -26.13 -6.12
C LYS A 32 5.43 -26.31 -4.94
N GLN A 33 6.29 -27.30 -5.02
CA GLN A 33 7.28 -27.60 -4.00
C GLN A 33 8.26 -26.42 -3.83
N VAL A 34 8.55 -26.05 -2.58
CA VAL A 34 9.47 -24.95 -2.22
C VAL A 34 10.40 -25.45 -1.13
N ASP A 35 11.66 -24.98 -1.12
CA ASP A 35 12.59 -25.36 -0.07
C ASP A 35 12.07 -24.98 1.32
N PHE A 36 12.12 -25.94 2.23
CA PHE A 36 11.70 -25.75 3.62
C PHE A 36 12.75 -24.95 4.39
N ASN A 37 12.35 -23.79 4.90
CA ASN A 37 13.17 -22.99 5.80
C ASN A 37 12.40 -22.69 7.10
N PRO A 38 12.76 -23.33 8.23
CA PRO A 38 12.03 -23.15 9.49
C PRO A 38 12.15 -21.73 10.05
N ASP A 39 13.30 -21.07 9.87
CA ASP A 39 13.52 -19.70 10.37
C ASP A 39 12.63 -18.69 9.62
N PHE A 40 12.40 -18.92 8.33
CA PHE A 40 11.48 -18.10 7.54
C PHE A 40 10.05 -18.18 8.09
N VAL A 41 9.55 -19.38 8.38
CA VAL A 41 8.19 -19.57 8.92
C VAL A 41 8.06 -18.92 10.30
N LYS A 42 9.05 -19.10 11.19
CA LYS A 42 9.06 -18.48 12.52
C LYS A 42 9.02 -16.95 12.47
N ASN A 43 9.79 -16.35 11.57
CA ASN A 43 9.81 -14.90 11.38
C ASN A 43 8.52 -14.35 10.75
N LEU A 44 7.80 -15.19 10.02
CA LEU A 44 6.56 -14.82 9.35
C LEU A 44 5.35 -14.95 10.27
N PHE A 45 5.34 -15.95 11.14
CA PHE A 45 4.26 -16.24 12.08
C PHE A 45 3.67 -15.01 12.79
N PRO A 46 4.44 -14.09 13.40
CA PRO A 46 3.88 -12.93 14.10
C PRO A 46 3.18 -11.92 13.17
N LYS A 47 3.39 -11.99 11.85
CA LYS A 47 2.77 -11.10 10.85
C LYS A 47 1.52 -11.71 10.22
N LEU A 48 1.27 -13.00 10.45
CA LEU A 48 0.18 -13.71 9.81
C LEU A 48 -1.10 -13.57 10.62
N GLU A 49 -2.20 -13.32 9.94
CA GLU A 49 -3.52 -13.56 10.52
C GLU A 49 -3.82 -15.06 10.43
N TRP A 50 -3.78 -15.76 11.58
CA TRP A 50 -3.93 -17.21 11.62
C TRP A 50 -5.30 -17.69 11.13
N LYS A 51 -6.38 -17.03 11.55
CA LYS A 51 -7.75 -17.42 11.17
C LYS A 51 -7.97 -17.34 9.66
N ALA A 52 -7.51 -16.25 9.05
CA ALA A 52 -7.58 -16.06 7.60
C ALA A 52 -6.77 -17.11 6.83
N LEU A 53 -5.61 -17.53 7.37
CA LEU A 53 -4.80 -18.59 6.78
C LEU A 53 -5.52 -19.95 6.82
N VAL A 54 -6.08 -20.32 7.98
CA VAL A 54 -6.80 -21.60 8.16
C VAL A 54 -8.02 -21.66 7.24
N ASP A 55 -8.80 -20.58 7.16
CA ASP A 55 -9.97 -20.50 6.27
C ASP A 55 -9.56 -20.57 4.80
N GLY A 56 -8.50 -19.86 4.41
CA GLY A 56 -7.95 -19.89 3.06
C GLY A 56 -7.42 -21.28 2.68
N ALA A 57 -6.70 -21.94 3.59
CA ALA A 57 -6.19 -23.31 3.40
C ALA A 57 -7.32 -24.32 3.25
N ARG A 58 -8.34 -24.25 4.12
CA ARG A 58 -9.52 -25.11 4.04
C ARG A 58 -10.25 -24.95 2.71
N THR A 59 -10.34 -23.71 2.22
CA THR A 59 -10.97 -23.40 0.92
C THR A 59 -10.19 -23.98 -0.26
N LEU A 60 -8.86 -24.05 -0.15
CA LEU A 60 -7.99 -24.72 -1.13
C LEU A 60 -7.91 -26.25 -0.97
N GLY A 61 -8.65 -26.83 -0.02
CA GLY A 61 -8.68 -28.28 0.22
C GLY A 61 -7.62 -28.79 1.22
N TYR A 62 -6.92 -27.91 1.92
CA TYR A 62 -5.93 -28.27 2.94
C TYR A 62 -6.45 -28.00 4.36
N ALA A 63 -6.77 -29.07 5.09
CA ALA A 63 -7.39 -29.01 6.42
C ALA A 63 -6.50 -29.55 7.56
N GLU A 64 -5.19 -29.71 7.34
CA GLU A 64 -4.27 -30.24 8.36
C GLU A 64 -3.79 -29.20 9.37
N LEU A 65 -4.12 -27.92 9.16
CA LEU A 65 -3.78 -26.85 10.09
C LEU A 65 -4.74 -26.87 11.30
N PRO A 66 -4.22 -26.70 12.53
CA PRO A 66 -5.04 -26.54 13.72
C PRO A 66 -5.81 -25.21 13.69
N GLU A 67 -6.96 -25.18 14.36
CA GLU A 67 -7.84 -24.01 14.41
C GLU A 67 -7.19 -22.82 15.15
N GLU A 68 -6.40 -23.11 16.18
CA GLU A 68 -5.60 -22.14 16.93
C GLU A 68 -4.12 -22.54 16.91
N ALA A 69 -3.24 -21.54 16.91
CA ALA A 69 -1.81 -21.76 16.97
C ALA A 69 -1.14 -20.77 17.93
N ASP A 70 -0.27 -21.31 18.77
CA ASP A 70 0.53 -20.55 19.73
C ASP A 70 2.00 -20.53 19.34
N SER A 71 2.74 -19.56 19.89
CA SER A 71 4.19 -19.44 19.68
C SER A 71 4.98 -20.66 20.16
N SER A 72 4.46 -21.41 21.14
CA SER A 72 5.05 -22.67 21.63
C SER A 72 5.03 -23.78 20.57
N MET A 73 4.06 -23.76 19.65
CA MET A 73 3.93 -24.77 18.60
C MET A 73 5.01 -24.61 17.52
N LEU A 74 5.68 -23.45 17.45
CA LEU A 74 6.77 -23.17 16.52
C LEU A 74 8.06 -23.94 16.84
N GLU A 75 8.13 -24.62 17.98
CA GLU A 75 9.25 -25.52 18.31
C GLU A 75 9.15 -26.87 17.57
N SER A 76 7.94 -27.27 17.17
CA SER A 76 7.72 -28.51 16.43
C SER A 76 7.99 -28.34 14.93
N GLU A 77 8.98 -29.07 14.41
CA GLU A 77 9.30 -29.07 12.98
C GLU A 77 8.13 -29.59 12.13
N GLU A 78 7.36 -30.55 12.64
CA GLU A 78 6.18 -31.09 11.95
C GLU A 78 5.12 -30.00 11.74
N PHE A 79 4.90 -29.14 12.74
CA PHE A 79 3.99 -28.01 12.63
C PHE A 79 4.51 -26.97 11.63
N LEU A 80 5.80 -26.62 11.70
CA LEU A 80 6.41 -25.68 10.76
C LEU A 80 6.31 -26.17 9.31
N ARG A 81 6.44 -27.47 9.06
CA ARG A 81 6.29 -28.07 7.72
C ARG A 81 4.86 -27.93 7.20
N LYS A 82 3.84 -28.19 8.03
CA LYS A 82 2.43 -28.00 7.65
C LYS A 82 2.12 -26.54 7.32
N VAL A 83 2.63 -25.62 8.13
CA VAL A 83 2.47 -24.17 7.90
C VAL A 83 3.19 -23.73 6.64
N HIS A 84 4.41 -24.21 6.40
CA HIS A 84 5.17 -23.94 5.17
C HIS A 84 4.41 -24.43 3.92
N HIS A 85 3.91 -25.67 3.95
CA HIS A 85 3.12 -26.24 2.86
C HIS A 85 1.92 -25.36 2.53
N ALA A 86 1.12 -25.00 3.55
CA ALA A 86 -0.03 -24.14 3.37
C ALA A 86 0.36 -22.76 2.79
N LEU A 87 1.38 -22.11 3.34
CA LEU A 87 1.73 -20.73 2.97
C LEU A 87 2.38 -20.61 1.59
N LEU A 88 3.28 -21.53 1.25
CA LEU A 88 4.21 -21.38 0.13
C LEU A 88 3.99 -22.39 -0.98
N GLU A 89 3.48 -23.59 -0.67
CA GLU A 89 3.35 -24.66 -1.66
C GLU A 89 2.00 -24.62 -2.35
N LEU A 90 0.93 -24.28 -1.62
CA LEU A 90 -0.41 -24.08 -2.20
C LEU A 90 -0.48 -22.81 -3.04
N HIS A 91 -0.77 -22.98 -4.33
CA HIS A 91 -0.96 -21.90 -5.29
C HIS A 91 -2.35 -21.94 -5.89
N LEU A 92 -3.13 -20.87 -5.69
CA LEU A 92 -4.32 -20.61 -6.49
C LEU A 92 -3.91 -20.19 -7.90
N GLU A 93 -4.21 -20.98 -8.92
CA GLU A 93 -3.90 -20.65 -10.33
C GLU A 93 -5.02 -19.82 -10.96
N GLU A 94 -6.26 -20.27 -10.82
CA GLU A 94 -7.45 -19.58 -11.31
C GLU A 94 -8.51 -19.52 -10.20
N GLY A 95 -9.21 -18.38 -10.10
CA GLY A 95 -10.24 -18.16 -9.09
C GLY A 95 -10.57 -16.68 -8.92
N ALA A 96 -11.18 -16.33 -7.80
CA ALA A 96 -11.48 -14.95 -7.44
C ALA A 96 -11.34 -14.70 -5.93
N LEU A 97 -11.09 -13.44 -5.57
CA LEU A 97 -11.14 -12.97 -4.19
C LEU A 97 -12.32 -12.03 -4.03
N THR A 98 -13.22 -12.34 -3.10
CA THR A 98 -14.45 -11.57 -2.87
C THR A 98 -14.33 -10.77 -1.58
N CYS A 99 -14.51 -9.45 -1.66
CA CYS A 99 -14.54 -8.58 -0.48
C CYS A 99 -15.77 -8.90 0.39
N PRO A 100 -15.62 -9.09 1.71
CA PRO A 100 -16.72 -9.47 2.58
C PRO A 100 -17.78 -8.36 2.75
N GLU A 101 -17.39 -7.09 2.65
CA GLU A 101 -18.29 -5.95 2.89
C GLU A 101 -19.00 -5.49 1.60
N THR A 102 -18.26 -5.34 0.49
CA THR A 102 -18.80 -4.83 -0.77
C THR A 102 -19.27 -5.92 -1.72
N GLY A 103 -18.84 -7.18 -1.51
CA GLY A 103 -19.04 -8.27 -2.47
C GLY A 103 -18.26 -8.11 -3.77
N ARG A 104 -17.37 -7.11 -3.87
CA ARG A 104 -16.53 -6.90 -5.06
C ARG A 104 -15.61 -8.09 -5.26
N LYS A 105 -15.61 -8.63 -6.48
CA LYS A 105 -14.76 -9.74 -6.89
C LYS A 105 -13.49 -9.24 -7.57
N PHE A 106 -12.35 -9.78 -7.17
CA PHE A 106 -11.03 -9.57 -7.74
C PHE A 106 -10.57 -10.86 -8.41
N PRO A 107 -10.54 -10.94 -9.74
CA PRO A 107 -10.18 -12.18 -10.43
C PRO A 107 -8.70 -12.51 -10.23
N VAL A 108 -8.40 -13.79 -10.12
CA VAL A 108 -7.05 -14.35 -10.07
C VAL A 108 -6.84 -15.16 -11.33
N THR A 109 -5.87 -14.77 -12.15
CA THR A 109 -5.57 -15.45 -13.42
C THR A 109 -4.08 -15.77 -13.48
N LYS A 110 -3.72 -17.02 -13.81
CA LYS A 110 -2.33 -17.52 -13.81
C LYS A 110 -1.61 -17.25 -12.48
N GLY A 111 -2.37 -17.27 -11.39
CA GLY A 111 -1.91 -17.03 -10.05
C GLY A 111 -1.54 -15.58 -9.72
N ILE A 112 -1.96 -14.61 -10.53
CA ILE A 112 -1.80 -13.17 -10.28
C ILE A 112 -3.17 -12.58 -9.93
N PRO A 113 -3.38 -12.05 -8.71
CA PRO A 113 -4.61 -11.38 -8.34
C PRO A 113 -4.68 -9.98 -8.96
N ASN A 114 -5.79 -9.66 -9.63
CA ASN A 114 -6.05 -8.32 -10.13
C ASN A 114 -6.83 -7.49 -9.10
N MET A 115 -6.11 -6.65 -8.35
CA MET A 115 -6.66 -5.76 -7.32
C MET A 115 -6.91 -4.33 -7.82
N LEU A 116 -6.94 -4.11 -9.14
CA LEU A 116 -7.20 -2.78 -9.70
C LEU A 116 -8.65 -2.37 -9.46
N LEU A 117 -8.81 -1.13 -8.99
CA LEU A 117 -10.11 -0.48 -8.77
C LEU A 117 -10.37 0.54 -9.87
N HIS A 118 -11.64 0.76 -10.19
CA HIS A 118 -12.02 1.89 -11.03
C HIS A 118 -11.92 3.21 -10.25
N GLU A 119 -11.86 4.34 -10.97
CA GLU A 119 -11.67 5.67 -10.37
C GLU A 119 -12.77 6.04 -9.35
N ASP A 120 -13.98 5.54 -9.56
CA ASP A 120 -15.14 5.69 -8.69
C ASP A 120 -15.10 4.80 -7.45
N GLU A 121 -14.40 3.66 -7.51
CA GLU A 121 -14.25 2.68 -6.42
C GLU A 121 -13.06 3.02 -5.50
N TYR A 122 -12.13 3.85 -5.95
CA TYR A 122 -10.94 4.20 -5.18
C TYR A 122 -11.33 4.96 -3.91
N SER A 123 -10.92 4.45 -2.75
CA SER A 123 -10.91 5.26 -1.54
C SER A 123 -9.92 6.39 -1.79
N ASP A 124 -10.42 7.57 -2.14
CA ASP A 124 -9.59 8.76 -2.13
C ASP A 124 -9.16 8.92 -0.67
N ALA A 125 -7.97 8.41 -0.36
CA ALA A 125 -7.20 8.86 0.77
C ALA A 125 -6.79 10.28 0.42
N THR A 126 -7.78 11.18 0.30
CA THR A 126 -7.56 12.60 0.35
C THR A 126 -6.84 12.75 1.67
N ILE A 127 -5.53 12.95 1.61
CA ILE A 127 -4.74 13.41 2.74
C ILE A 127 -5.54 14.60 3.21
N SER A 128 -6.24 14.45 4.33
CA SER A 128 -6.92 15.54 4.96
C SER A 128 -5.82 16.44 5.51
N LEU A 129 -5.18 17.22 4.64
CA LEU A 129 -4.55 18.50 4.97
C LEU A 129 -5.68 19.47 5.36
N GLY A 130 -6.44 19.06 6.37
CA GLY A 130 -7.61 19.71 6.92
C GLY A 130 -7.62 19.59 8.44
N ASN A 131 -6.48 19.26 9.05
CA ASN A 131 -6.25 19.63 10.43
C ASN A 131 -6.04 21.16 10.47
N LYS A 132 -6.90 21.89 11.19
CA LYS A 132 -6.76 23.34 11.42
C LYS A 132 -5.36 23.72 11.94
N SER A 133 -4.69 22.83 12.69
CA SER A 133 -3.30 23.02 13.13
C SER A 133 -2.27 22.95 12.00
N THR A 134 -2.46 22.14 10.96
CA THR A 134 -1.51 22.06 9.84
C THR A 134 -1.58 23.31 8.97
N VAL A 135 -2.78 23.86 8.76
CA VAL A 135 -2.97 25.14 8.04
C VAL A 135 -2.37 26.30 8.84
N ALA A 136 -2.53 26.32 10.17
CA ALA A 136 -1.93 27.34 11.03
C ALA A 136 -0.39 27.27 11.02
N TRP A 137 0.19 26.07 11.03
CA TRP A 137 1.63 25.88 11.01
C TRP A 137 2.26 26.29 9.66
N ILE A 138 1.60 25.96 8.54
CA ILE A 138 2.05 26.37 7.20
C ILE A 138 1.94 27.90 7.01
N SER A 139 0.90 28.54 7.56
CA SER A 139 0.74 30.00 7.49
C SER A 139 1.84 30.75 8.26
N GLN A 140 2.30 30.19 9.38
CA GLN A 140 3.41 30.75 10.18
C GLN A 140 4.78 30.61 9.50
N LEU A 141 4.98 29.59 8.66
CA LEU A 141 6.24 29.36 7.96
C LEU A 141 6.37 30.13 6.63
N THR A 142 5.25 30.48 6.01
CA THR A 142 5.24 31.07 4.65
C THR A 142 4.98 32.57 4.63
N ASN A 143 4.46 33.15 5.71
CA ASN A 143 4.06 34.57 5.79
C ASN A 143 3.13 34.98 4.61
N VAL A 144 2.31 34.04 4.15
CA VAL A 144 1.31 34.22 3.08
C VAL A 144 -0.08 34.31 3.70
N ASP A 145 -0.90 35.21 3.17
CA ASP A 145 -2.28 35.41 3.60
C ASP A 145 -3.09 34.10 3.63
N PRO A 146 -3.83 33.80 4.71
CA PRO A 146 -4.50 32.52 4.91
C PRO A 146 -5.61 32.21 3.88
N LYS A 147 -6.05 33.21 3.11
CA LYS A 147 -7.00 33.03 2.00
C LYS A 147 -6.34 32.43 0.75
N VAL A 148 -5.04 32.68 0.53
CA VAL A 148 -4.31 32.21 -0.65
C VAL A 148 -3.86 30.75 -0.47
N SER A 149 -3.49 30.36 0.74
CA SER A 149 -3.13 28.97 1.08
C SER A 149 -4.32 28.00 1.01
N HIS A 150 -5.55 28.48 1.28
CA HIS A 150 -6.75 27.68 1.14
C HIS A 150 -7.09 27.33 -0.33
N LEU A 151 -6.72 28.19 -1.29
CA LEU A 151 -6.93 27.97 -2.72
C LEU A 151 -5.91 26.98 -3.33
N ALA A 152 -4.68 26.94 -2.80
CA ALA A 152 -3.66 25.98 -3.23
C ALA A 152 -3.95 24.52 -2.78
N LEU A 153 -4.79 24.35 -1.76
CA LEU A 153 -5.14 23.04 -1.18
C LEU A 153 -6.47 22.47 -1.67
N ASN A 154 -7.24 23.21 -2.48
CA ASN A 154 -8.50 22.75 -3.07
C ASN A 154 -8.61 23.21 -4.54
N PRO A 155 -8.11 22.43 -5.51
CA PRO A 155 -8.18 22.79 -6.93
C PRO A 155 -9.59 22.70 -7.53
N SER A 156 -10.56 22.14 -6.79
CA SER A 156 -11.93 21.90 -7.26
C SER A 156 -12.83 23.13 -7.24
N LEU A 157 -12.34 24.30 -6.79
CA LEU A 157 -13.10 25.55 -6.69
C LEU A 157 -12.83 26.58 -7.81
N SER A 158 -12.20 26.17 -8.91
CA SER A 158 -11.98 27.02 -10.09
C SER A 158 -12.46 26.36 -11.39
N ARG A 159 -13.76 25.99 -11.43
CA ARG A 159 -14.52 25.96 -12.68
C ARG A 159 -15.61 27.02 -12.60
N ASP A 160 -15.22 28.28 -12.68
CA ASP A 160 -16.04 29.31 -13.31
C ASP A 160 -15.10 30.33 -13.96
N GLY A 161 -15.39 30.61 -15.22
CA GLY A 161 -14.39 31.01 -16.21
C GLY A 161 -13.72 32.36 -15.99
N ALA A 162 -12.41 32.39 -16.28
CA ALA A 162 -11.70 33.53 -16.86
C ALA A 162 -10.34 33.05 -17.40
N SER A 163 -10.14 33.22 -18.70
CA SER A 163 -8.82 33.35 -19.35
C SER A 163 -8.74 34.81 -19.85
N PRO A 164 -7.60 35.50 -19.99
CA PRO A 164 -6.24 34.95 -20.18
C PRO A 164 -5.11 35.63 -19.37
N GLY A 165 -4.03 34.90 -19.10
CA GLY A 165 -2.77 35.45 -18.58
C GLY A 165 -1.73 34.35 -18.40
N GLY A 166 -0.60 34.46 -19.12
CA GLY A 166 0.37 33.40 -19.39
C GLY A 166 1.20 32.85 -18.20
N PRO A 167 2.10 31.88 -18.50
CA PRO A 167 2.65 30.94 -17.54
C PRO A 167 4.06 31.36 -17.06
N GLU A 168 4.18 32.14 -15.98
CA GLU A 168 5.52 32.56 -15.52
C GLU A 168 5.75 32.45 -13.99
N HIS A 169 4.75 32.06 -13.18
CA HIS A 169 4.91 32.04 -11.70
C HIS A 169 4.39 30.77 -11.00
N PHE A 170 4.42 29.64 -11.68
CA PHE A 170 4.12 28.32 -11.08
C PHE A 170 5.26 27.27 -11.04
N PRO A 171 6.57 27.56 -11.21
CA PRO A 171 7.58 26.50 -11.13
C PRO A 171 8.40 26.44 -9.82
N LEU A 172 8.29 27.40 -8.89
CA LEU A 172 9.17 27.41 -7.71
C LEU A 172 8.60 26.70 -6.48
N LEU A 173 7.28 26.75 -6.25
CA LEU A 173 6.68 26.12 -5.07
C LEU A 173 6.60 24.59 -5.20
N LEU A 174 6.30 24.06 -6.40
CA LEU A 174 6.29 22.63 -6.65
C LEU A 174 7.70 22.00 -6.59
N ARG A 175 8.75 22.74 -6.95
CA ARG A 175 10.14 22.28 -6.81
C ARG A 175 10.57 22.18 -5.35
N ALA A 176 10.07 23.06 -4.47
CA ALA A 176 10.38 23.01 -3.04
C ALA A 176 9.73 21.78 -2.36
N ILE A 177 8.50 21.43 -2.74
CA ILE A 177 7.78 20.27 -2.18
C ILE A 177 8.41 18.95 -2.64
N HIS A 178 8.84 18.87 -3.91
CA HIS A 178 9.54 17.69 -4.42
C HIS A 178 10.94 17.51 -3.79
N CYS A 179 11.60 18.60 -3.38
CA CYS A 179 12.86 18.54 -2.62
C CYS A 179 12.69 18.07 -1.17
N TYR A 180 11.53 18.35 -0.54
CA TYR A 180 11.29 17.94 0.85
C TYR A 180 10.90 16.46 0.98
N SER A 181 10.19 15.89 0.00
CA SER A 181 9.81 14.46 0.04
C SER A 181 10.98 13.48 -0.11
N CYS A 182 12.15 13.94 -0.55
CA CYS A 182 13.36 13.11 -0.60
C CYS A 182 14.22 13.18 0.68
N ARG A 183 13.78 13.89 1.73
CA ARG A 183 14.60 14.15 2.93
C ARG A 183 14.19 13.40 4.20
N ASP A 184 13.33 12.41 4.10
CA ASP A 184 13.03 11.49 5.22
C ASP A 184 13.20 10.03 4.78
N ALA A 185 14.45 9.63 4.60
CA ALA A 185 14.90 8.25 4.77
C ALA A 185 16.34 8.31 5.29
N GLU A 186 16.53 7.86 6.53
CA GLU A 186 17.77 7.82 7.30
C GLU A 186 19.05 7.61 6.46
N ASN A 187 19.93 8.61 6.43
CA ASN A 187 21.35 8.54 6.85
C ASN A 187 22.13 9.77 6.29
N GLN A 188 22.89 10.45 7.15
CA GLN A 188 23.76 11.55 6.77
C GLN A 188 24.95 11.05 5.94
N GLN A 189 24.93 11.18 4.61
CA GLN A 189 26.15 11.40 3.79
C GLN A 189 25.84 11.71 2.32
N LEU A 190 26.48 12.75 1.80
CA LEU A 190 26.44 13.16 0.38
C LEU A 190 27.26 12.20 -0.48
N HIS A 191 26.66 11.57 -1.49
CA HIS A 191 27.40 10.88 -2.55
C HIS A 191 27.88 11.91 -3.61
N PRO A 192 29.19 12.02 -3.89
CA PRO A 192 29.74 13.04 -4.76
C PRO A 192 29.67 12.60 -6.22
N ASN A 193 28.50 12.69 -6.86
CA ASN A 193 28.43 12.61 -8.32
C ASN A 193 27.16 13.21 -8.93
N ILE A 194 26.79 14.41 -8.46
CA ILE A 194 25.93 15.32 -9.23
C ILE A 194 26.61 16.69 -9.24
N ILE A 195 27.82 16.73 -9.79
CA ILE A 195 28.46 17.96 -10.29
C ILE A 195 28.40 17.87 -11.81
N ALA A 196 27.28 18.25 -12.41
CA ALA A 196 27.19 18.50 -13.86
C ALA A 196 25.90 19.25 -14.25
N ASN A 197 25.71 20.45 -13.71
CA ASN A 197 25.18 21.63 -14.44
C ASN A 197 24.81 22.76 -13.47
N THR A 198 25.82 23.30 -12.78
CA THR A 198 25.73 24.65 -12.22
C THR A 198 26.50 25.58 -13.15
N LYS A 199 25.84 26.06 -14.20
CA LYS A 199 26.26 27.30 -14.89
C LYS A 199 25.03 28.18 -15.08
N SER A 200 25.20 29.43 -14.65
CA SER A 200 24.29 30.58 -14.75
C SER A 200 23.12 30.67 -13.77
N CYS A 201 23.41 31.12 -12.54
CA CYS A 201 22.61 32.14 -11.87
C CYS A 201 23.58 33.11 -11.16
N PRO A 202 23.53 34.43 -11.42
CA PRO A 202 24.32 35.40 -10.68
C PRO A 202 23.75 35.59 -9.25
N PRO A 203 24.57 35.98 -8.26
CA PRO A 203 24.06 36.33 -6.94
C PRO A 203 23.25 37.64 -6.98
N PRO A 204 22.20 37.80 -6.15
CA PRO A 204 21.46 39.04 -6.06
C PRO A 204 22.29 40.11 -5.34
N SER A 205 22.49 41.25 -6.01
CA SER A 205 22.96 42.50 -5.41
C SER A 205 21.88 43.10 -4.52
N ILE A 206 22.28 43.67 -3.38
CA ILE A 206 21.49 44.65 -2.62
C ILE A 206 21.50 45.98 -3.39
#